data_AF-A0A314YXH6-F1
#
_entry.id   AF-A0A314YXH6-F1
#
_cell.length_a   1.000
_cell.length_b   1.000
_cell.length_c   1.000
_cell.angle_alpha   90.00
_cell.angle_beta   90.00
_cell.angle_gamma   90.00
#
_symmetry.space_group_name_H-M   'P 1'
#
loop_
_entity.id
_entity.type
_entity.pdbx_description
1 polymer ?
#
loop_
_entity_poly.entity_id
_entity_poly.type
_entity_poly.pdbx_seq_one_letter_code
_entity_poly.pdbx_strand_id
1 'polypeptide(L)'
;MLGDFGARDPFPAEIASGFGEKVLGSGNTEHKILIPNLSSLSLSQLDCSPVSPLQPPMPEDDAQKLLRKVVGWRLIVGEGELKLQCLWKLRDYKCGVELINRIYKVAEAAGHFPNLHLEQPNQVRAELWTSSIGGLSMNDFIVAAKIDDIKTSDLVPRKRVWA
;
A
#
# COMPACT_ATOMS: atom_id res chain seq x y z
N MET A 1 -33.67 37.44 -4.26
CA MET A 1 -33.65 37.47 -2.79
C MET A 1 -32.74 36.32 -2.37
N LEU A 2 -31.45 36.59 -2.19
CA LEU A 2 -30.46 35.58 -1.81
C LEU A 2 -30.76 35.16 -0.37
N GLY A 3 -31.19 33.92 -0.17
CA GLY A 3 -31.29 33.31 1.14
C GLY A 3 -29.88 33.04 1.66
N ASP A 4 -29.58 33.59 2.82
CA ASP A 4 -28.35 33.41 3.57
C ASP A 4 -28.20 31.93 3.96
N PHE A 5 -27.38 31.20 3.20
CA PHE A 5 -27.09 29.79 3.46
C PHE A 5 -26.00 29.71 4.52
N GLY A 6 -26.36 29.30 5.73
CA GLY A 6 -25.47 28.50 6.56
C GLY A 6 -25.18 29.00 7.98
N ALA A 7 -25.68 30.16 8.40
CA ALA A 7 -25.57 30.57 9.80
C ALA A 7 -26.92 30.37 10.52
N ARG A 8 -26.94 29.53 11.56
CA ARG A 8 -28.06 29.56 12.50
C ARG A 8 -28.02 30.87 13.28
N ASP A 9 -29.19 31.36 13.68
CA ASP A 9 -29.25 32.47 14.63
C ASP A 9 -28.55 32.07 15.95
N PRO A 10 -27.75 32.97 16.55
CA PRO A 10 -27.09 32.70 17.82
C PRO A 10 -28.12 32.61 18.96
N PHE A 11 -27.90 31.69 19.89
CA PHE A 11 -28.73 31.57 21.08
C PHE A 11 -28.46 32.74 22.05
N PRO A 12 -29.45 33.13 22.89
CA PRO A 12 -29.28 34.22 23.85
C PRO A 12 -28.06 34.06 24.77
N ALA A 13 -27.71 32.82 25.14
CA ALA A 13 -26.54 32.52 25.96
C ALA A 13 -25.20 32.73 25.22
N GLU A 14 -25.17 32.59 23.90
CA GLU A 14 -23.98 32.83 23.07
C GLU A 14 -23.70 34.33 22.93
N ILE A 15 -24.77 35.13 22.82
CA ILE A 15 -24.69 36.60 22.84
C ILE A 15 -24.20 37.08 24.21
N ALA A 16 -24.79 36.57 25.29
CA ALA A 16 -24.43 36.98 26.65
C ALA A 16 -22.99 36.62 27.05
N SER A 17 -22.44 35.54 26.50
CA SER A 17 -21.07 35.09 26.79
C SER A 17 -20.00 35.71 25.88
N GLY A 18 -20.40 36.47 24.85
CA GLY A 18 -19.48 36.97 23.83
C GLY A 18 -18.79 35.85 23.04
N PHE A 19 -19.48 34.71 22.84
CA PHE A 19 -18.89 33.51 22.23
C PHE A 19 -18.27 33.81 20.85
N GLY A 20 -18.95 34.62 20.03
CA GLY A 20 -18.46 35.00 18.70
C GLY A 20 -17.24 35.93 18.70
N GLU A 21 -16.94 36.61 19.81
CA GLU A 21 -15.81 37.54 19.91
C GLU A 21 -14.51 36.85 20.36
N LYS A 22 -14.62 35.72 21.07
CA LYS A 22 -13.46 34.95 21.56
C LYS A 22 -12.94 33.91 20.59
N VAL A 23 -13.71 33.57 19.56
CA VAL A 23 -13.24 32.70 18.50
C VAL A 23 -12.60 33.60 17.45
N LEU A 24 -11.31 33.93 17.64
CA LEU A 24 -10.45 34.27 16.52
C LEU A 24 -10.41 33.02 15.65
N GLY A 25 -11.40 32.86 14.76
CA GLY A 25 -11.30 31.88 13.69
C GLY A 25 -9.96 32.13 13.02
N SER A 26 -9.11 31.10 12.96
CA SER A 26 -7.79 31.23 12.33
C SER A 26 -8.00 31.85 10.95
N GLY A 27 -7.58 33.12 10.79
CA GLY A 27 -7.85 33.95 9.60
C GLY A 27 -7.28 33.36 8.30
N ASN A 28 -6.49 32.29 8.41
CA ASN A 28 -6.06 31.46 7.32
C ASN A 28 -6.75 30.09 7.38
N THR A 29 -8.05 30.05 7.16
CA THR A 29 -8.72 28.85 6.63
C THR A 29 -8.65 28.89 5.10
N GLU A 30 -7.45 29.10 4.55
CA GLU A 30 -7.21 28.73 3.16
C GLU A 30 -7.35 27.20 3.10
N HIS A 31 -8.52 26.74 2.69
CA HIS A 31 -8.70 25.39 2.19
C HIS A 31 -7.91 25.27 0.89
N LYS A 32 -6.59 25.09 0.99
CA LYS A 32 -5.79 24.62 -0.13
C LYS A 32 -6.28 23.21 -0.41
N ILE A 33 -7.14 23.08 -1.40
CA ILE A 33 -7.32 21.81 -2.10
C ILE A 33 -5.94 21.49 -2.64
N LEU A 34 -5.18 20.69 -1.89
CA LEU A 34 -3.95 20.12 -2.39
C LEU A 34 -4.39 19.22 -3.54
N ILE A 35 -4.34 19.75 -4.76
CA ILE A 35 -4.35 18.94 -5.97
C ILE A 35 -3.31 17.86 -5.67
N PRO A 36 -3.68 16.56 -5.67
CA PRO A 36 -2.73 15.52 -5.31
C PRO A 36 -1.56 15.65 -6.27
N ASN A 37 -0.47 16.24 -5.78
CA ASN A 37 0.84 16.05 -6.38
C ASN A 37 1.01 14.55 -6.56
N LEU A 38 1.72 14.13 -7.60
CA LEU A 38 2.01 12.74 -7.93
C LEU A 38 2.42 11.87 -6.71
N SER A 39 2.85 12.50 -5.61
CA SER A 39 2.99 11.94 -4.25
C SER A 39 1.76 11.24 -3.64
N SER A 40 0.55 11.40 -4.18
CA SER A 40 -0.67 10.71 -3.71
C SER A 40 -1.07 9.50 -4.56
N LEU A 41 -0.33 9.20 -5.64
CA LEU A 41 -0.59 7.98 -6.42
C LEU A 41 -0.25 6.75 -5.57
N SER A 42 -1.11 5.74 -5.62
CA SER A 42 -0.81 4.44 -5.03
C SER A 42 0.42 3.85 -5.70
N LEU A 43 1.27 3.15 -4.96
CA LEU A 43 2.42 2.44 -5.54
C LEU A 43 1.98 1.48 -6.65
N SER A 44 0.78 0.90 -6.56
CA SER A 44 0.25 0.01 -7.60
C SER A 44 -0.04 0.71 -8.93
N GLN A 45 -0.16 2.05 -8.93
CA GLN A 45 -0.38 2.87 -10.14
C GLN A 45 0.92 3.33 -10.79
N LEU A 46 2.07 3.12 -10.16
CA LEU A 46 3.37 3.47 -10.74
C LEU A 46 3.86 2.36 -11.68
N ASP A 47 4.73 2.73 -12.61
CA ASP A 47 5.41 1.81 -13.52
C ASP A 47 6.84 1.52 -13.04
N CYS A 48 7.32 0.31 -13.30
CA CYS A 48 8.70 -0.05 -13.00
C CYS A 48 9.65 0.66 -13.96
N SER A 49 10.78 1.16 -13.43
CA SER A 49 11.82 1.81 -14.22
C SER A 49 13.10 0.95 -14.25
N PRO A 50 13.90 0.97 -15.32
CA PRO A 50 15.18 0.27 -15.36
C PRO A 50 16.08 0.68 -14.19
N VAL A 51 16.65 -0.31 -13.49
CA VAL A 51 17.59 -0.09 -12.38
C VAL A 51 19.01 -0.32 -12.87
N SER A 52 19.89 0.66 -12.66
CA SER A 52 21.32 0.54 -12.99
C SER A 52 22.02 -0.39 -12.00
N PRO A 53 22.87 -1.34 -12.44
CA PRO A 53 23.67 -2.19 -11.54
C PRO A 53 24.64 -1.43 -10.62
N LEU A 54 24.95 -0.16 -10.94
CA LEU A 54 25.80 0.70 -10.12
C LEU A 54 25.03 1.47 -9.03
N GLN A 55 23.70 1.43 -9.08
CA GLN A 55 22.87 2.09 -8.08
C GLN A 55 22.97 1.34 -6.74
N PRO A 56 23.13 2.03 -5.59
CA PRO A 56 23.10 1.37 -4.30
C PRO A 56 21.68 0.84 -4.00
N PRO A 57 21.56 -0.25 -3.23
CA PRO A 57 20.28 -0.73 -2.74
C PRO A 57 19.62 0.32 -1.83
N MET A 58 18.29 0.28 -1.77
CA MET A 58 17.49 1.17 -0.94
C MET A 58 17.90 1.04 0.54
N PRO A 59 18.12 2.16 1.26
CA PRO A 59 18.37 2.14 2.69
C PRO A 59 17.21 1.52 3.48
N GLU A 60 17.52 0.83 4.58
CA GLU A 60 16.51 0.14 5.40
C GLU A 60 15.44 1.10 5.93
N ASP A 61 15.82 2.30 6.37
CA ASP A 61 14.88 3.31 6.88
C ASP A 61 13.84 3.73 5.83
N ASP A 62 14.24 3.79 4.56
CA ASP A 62 13.32 4.13 3.46
C ASP A 62 12.45 2.93 3.09
N ALA A 63 13.01 1.72 3.12
CA ALA A 63 12.26 0.48 2.95
C ALA A 63 11.18 0.34 4.04
N GLN A 64 11.48 0.67 5.29
CA GLN A 64 10.51 0.64 6.40
C GLN A 64 9.36 1.65 6.20
N LYS A 65 9.63 2.82 5.62
CA LYS A 65 8.58 3.80 5.29
C LYS A 65 7.67 3.26 4.19
N LEU A 66 8.24 2.69 3.13
CA LEU A 66 7.49 2.12 2.00
C LEU A 66 6.74 0.84 2.37
N LEU A 67 7.22 0.05 3.34
CA LEU A 67 6.53 -1.14 3.82
C LEU A 67 5.09 -0.85 4.27
N ARG A 68 4.83 0.35 4.79
CA ARG A 68 3.49 0.80 5.21
C ARG A 68 2.51 0.96 4.04
N LYS A 69 3.00 0.92 2.80
CA LYS A 69 2.22 1.05 1.57
C LYS A 69 1.91 -0.29 0.91
N VAL A 70 2.46 -1.39 1.42
CA VAL A 70 2.29 -2.75 0.88
C VAL A 70 1.81 -3.70 1.99
N VAL A 71 0.55 -4.14 1.90
CA VAL A 71 -0.16 -4.84 2.97
C VAL A 71 0.19 -6.32 2.97
N GLY A 72 0.60 -6.85 4.12
CA GLY A 72 0.93 -8.28 4.27
C GLY A 72 2.37 -8.63 3.88
N TRP A 73 3.15 -7.66 3.43
CA TRP A 73 4.58 -7.79 3.22
C TRP A 73 5.36 -7.52 4.50
N ARG A 74 6.53 -8.14 4.63
CA ARG A 74 7.52 -7.87 5.68
C ARG A 74 8.91 -7.73 5.07
N LEU A 75 9.77 -7.00 5.76
CA LEU A 75 11.20 -6.99 5.47
C LEU A 75 11.88 -8.20 6.11
N ILE A 76 12.73 -8.86 5.34
CA ILE A 76 13.60 -9.95 5.81
C ILE A 76 15.02 -9.70 5.32
N VAL A 77 16.01 -10.22 6.04
CA VAL A 77 17.40 -10.27 5.58
C VAL A 77 17.68 -11.71 5.14
N GLY A 78 17.91 -11.92 3.86
CA GLY A 78 18.23 -13.23 3.27
C GLY A 78 19.61 -13.18 2.63
N GLU A 79 20.53 -14.04 3.07
CA GLU A 79 21.90 -14.13 2.52
C GLU A 79 22.68 -12.78 2.53
N GLY A 80 22.32 -11.88 3.45
CA GLY A 80 22.93 -10.55 3.58
C GLY A 80 22.22 -9.45 2.77
N GLU A 81 21.17 -9.78 2.01
CA GLU A 81 20.39 -8.83 1.22
C GLU A 81 19.04 -8.57 1.88
N LEU A 82 18.60 -7.30 1.88
CA LEU A 82 17.26 -6.93 2.33
C LEU A 82 16.24 -7.31 1.25
N LYS A 83 15.16 -7.98 1.63
CA LYS A 83 14.11 -8.47 0.72
C LYS A 83 12.72 -8.20 1.29
N LEU A 84 11.73 -8.08 0.41
CA LEU A 84 10.32 -8.10 0.76
C LEU A 84 9.82 -9.54 0.70
N GLN A 85 9.02 -9.95 1.69
CA GLN A 85 8.41 -11.28 1.72
C GLN A 85 6.93 -11.19 2.08
N CYS A 86 6.09 -11.93 1.36
CA CYS A 86 4.67 -12.11 1.68
C CYS A 86 4.30 -13.60 1.70
N LEU A 87 3.39 -13.98 2.60
CA LEU A 87 2.91 -15.35 2.78
C LEU A 87 1.39 -15.41 2.68
N TRP A 88 0.86 -16.29 1.84
CA TRP A 88 -0.57 -16.58 1.76
C TRP A 88 -0.84 -18.04 2.14
N LYS A 89 -1.71 -18.23 3.15
CA LYS A 89 -2.28 -19.54 3.46
C LYS A 89 -3.58 -19.74 2.68
N LEU A 90 -3.64 -20.80 1.90
CA LEU A 90 -4.70 -21.02 0.93
C LEU A 90 -5.58 -22.20 1.33
N ARG A 91 -6.70 -22.39 0.63
CA ARG A 91 -7.62 -23.50 0.90
C ARG A 91 -6.99 -24.85 0.58
N ASP A 92 -6.31 -24.95 -0.56
CA ASP A 92 -5.72 -26.19 -1.08
C ASP A 92 -4.55 -25.86 -2.03
N TYR A 93 -3.79 -26.88 -2.44
CA TYR A 93 -2.63 -26.72 -3.32
C TYR A 93 -2.99 -26.14 -4.70
N LYS A 94 -4.18 -26.46 -5.23
CA LYS A 94 -4.68 -25.94 -6.51
C LYS A 94 -4.94 -24.44 -6.43
N CYS A 95 -5.46 -23.95 -5.31
CA CYS A 95 -5.58 -22.51 -5.04
C CYS A 95 -4.21 -21.83 -5.01
N GLY A 96 -3.16 -22.53 -4.57
CA GLY A 96 -1.77 -22.07 -4.66
C GLY A 96 -1.28 -21.85 -6.08
N VAL A 97 -1.49 -22.84 -6.96
CA VAL A 97 -1.18 -22.70 -8.40
C VAL A 97 -1.97 -21.55 -9.02
N GLU A 98 -3.25 -21.39 -8.67
CA GLU A 98 -4.07 -20.29 -9.16
C GLU A 98 -3.57 -18.92 -8.70
N LEU A 99 -3.15 -18.78 -7.43
CA LEU A 99 -2.55 -17.53 -6.95
C LEU A 99 -1.27 -17.19 -7.71
N ILE A 100 -0.40 -18.18 -7.95
CA ILE A 100 0.84 -18.00 -8.72
C ILE A 100 0.53 -17.49 -10.13
N ASN A 101 -0.48 -18.06 -10.81
CA ASN A 101 -0.89 -17.60 -12.13
C ASN A 101 -1.39 -16.16 -12.13
N ARG A 102 -2.09 -15.73 -11.07
CA ARG A 102 -2.53 -14.33 -10.91
C ARG A 102 -1.34 -13.40 -10.69
N ILE A 103 -0.40 -13.78 -9.83
CA ILE A 103 0.83 -13.01 -9.59
C ILE A 103 1.66 -12.90 -10.87
N TYR A 104 1.79 -13.99 -11.63
CA TYR A 104 2.52 -13.99 -12.90
C TYR A 104 1.98 -12.93 -13.87
N LYS A 105 0.66 -12.83 -14.06
CA LYS A 105 0.06 -11.81 -14.94
C LYS A 105 0.38 -10.38 -14.53
N VAL A 106 0.43 -10.12 -13.21
CA VAL A 106 0.80 -8.82 -12.66
C VAL A 106 2.29 -8.52 -12.88
N ALA A 107 3.15 -9.50 -12.59
CA ALA A 107 4.59 -9.37 -12.74
C ALA A 107 5.01 -9.23 -14.22
N GLU A 108 4.37 -9.97 -15.13
CA GLU A 108 4.59 -9.89 -16.57
C GLU A 108 4.31 -8.49 -17.11
N ALA A 109 3.18 -7.88 -16.71
CA ALA A 109 2.85 -6.52 -17.10
C ALA A 109 3.82 -5.47 -16.52
N ALA A 110 4.39 -5.73 -15.34
CA ALA A 110 5.36 -4.84 -14.69
C ALA A 110 6.81 -5.04 -15.20
N GLY A 111 7.12 -6.19 -15.81
CA GLY A 111 8.48 -6.54 -16.22
C GLY A 111 9.45 -6.82 -15.05
N HIS A 112 8.93 -7.13 -13.86
CA HIS A 112 9.72 -7.39 -12.66
C HIS A 112 9.09 -8.53 -11.86
N PHE A 113 9.83 -9.63 -11.70
CA PHE A 113 9.29 -10.91 -11.26
C PHE A 113 9.64 -11.23 -9.80
N PRO A 114 8.67 -11.60 -8.96
CA PRO A 114 8.95 -12.15 -7.64
C PRO A 114 9.47 -13.59 -7.75
N ASN A 115 10.26 -13.99 -6.76
CA ASN A 115 10.52 -15.40 -6.49
C ASN A 115 9.32 -16.00 -5.77
N LEU A 116 8.72 -17.03 -6.39
CA LEU A 116 7.49 -17.66 -5.89
C LEU A 116 7.77 -19.09 -5.48
N HIS A 117 7.32 -19.45 -4.28
CA HIS A 117 7.42 -20.78 -3.73
C HIS A 117 6.04 -21.29 -3.34
N LEU A 118 5.65 -22.44 -3.90
CA LEU A 118 4.46 -23.17 -3.47
C LEU A 118 4.90 -24.22 -2.45
N GLU A 119 4.58 -23.97 -1.19
CA GLU A 119 5.01 -24.76 -0.04
C GLU A 119 3.88 -25.68 0.43
N GLN A 120 4.26 -26.88 0.89
CA GLN A 120 3.31 -27.82 1.47
C GLN A 120 2.87 -27.35 2.87
N PRO A 121 1.59 -27.56 3.26
CA PRO A 121 0.56 -28.25 2.49
C PRO A 121 -0.16 -27.36 1.44
N ASN A 122 -0.26 -26.05 1.66
CA ASN A 122 -1.07 -25.13 0.83
C ASN A 122 -0.72 -23.65 1.08
N GLN A 123 0.57 -23.32 1.04
CA GLN A 123 1.06 -21.96 1.27
C GLN A 123 1.82 -21.44 0.06
N VAL A 124 1.61 -20.17 -0.30
CA VAL A 124 2.45 -19.48 -1.28
C VAL A 124 3.31 -18.45 -0.55
N ARG A 125 4.61 -18.46 -0.84
CA ARG A 125 5.55 -17.42 -0.43
C ARG A 125 6.02 -16.65 -1.66
N ALA A 126 5.94 -15.33 -1.61
CA ALA A 126 6.56 -14.46 -2.59
C ALA A 126 7.71 -13.69 -1.94
N GLU A 127 8.82 -13.56 -2.66
CA GLU A 127 9.94 -12.71 -2.30
C GLU A 127 10.30 -11.76 -3.44
N LEU A 128 10.58 -10.50 -3.09
CA LEU A 128 10.97 -9.47 -4.03
C LEU A 128 12.26 -8.80 -3.56
N TRP A 129 13.22 -8.73 -4.48
CA TRP A 129 14.40 -7.90 -4.39
C TRP A 129 15.00 -7.74 -5.78
N THR A 130 15.85 -6.72 -5.93
CA THR A 130 16.55 -6.44 -7.16
C THR A 130 17.98 -6.98 -7.06
N SER A 131 18.20 -8.17 -7.61
CA SER A 131 19.48 -8.91 -7.51
C SER A 131 20.67 -8.15 -8.10
N SER A 132 20.46 -7.33 -9.13
CA SER A 132 21.53 -6.55 -9.78
C SER A 132 22.17 -5.49 -8.87
N ILE A 133 21.50 -5.10 -7.78
CA ILE A 133 21.99 -4.13 -6.80
C ILE A 133 22.13 -4.72 -5.38
N GLY A 134 21.93 -6.03 -5.22
CA GLY A 134 22.08 -6.72 -3.94
C GLY A 134 21.08 -6.29 -2.84
N GLY A 135 19.86 -5.90 -3.21
CA GLY A 135 18.85 -5.47 -2.23
C GLY A 135 17.59 -4.92 -2.85
N LEU A 136 16.85 -4.09 -2.10
CA LEU A 136 15.58 -3.53 -2.53
C LEU A 136 15.75 -2.32 -3.46
N SER A 137 14.87 -2.22 -4.45
CA SER A 137 14.64 -1.02 -5.25
C SER A 137 13.18 -0.58 -5.15
N MET A 138 12.84 0.57 -5.73
CA MET A 138 11.45 1.03 -5.81
C MET A 138 10.55 0.03 -6.57
N ASN A 139 11.09 -0.66 -7.58
CA ASN A 139 10.32 -1.63 -8.38
C ASN A 139 9.78 -2.79 -7.53
N ASP A 140 10.55 -3.21 -6.52
CA ASP A 140 10.12 -4.26 -5.58
C ASP A 140 8.84 -3.85 -4.84
N PHE A 141 8.75 -2.60 -4.40
CA PHE A 141 7.56 -2.07 -3.73
C PHE A 141 6.39 -1.81 -4.68
N ILE A 142 6.68 -1.39 -5.92
CA ILE A 142 5.66 -1.22 -6.96
C ILE A 142 5.00 -2.57 -7.28
N VAL A 143 5.78 -3.61 -7.53
CA VAL A 143 5.25 -4.95 -7.81
C VAL A 143 4.53 -5.52 -6.58
N ALA A 144 5.07 -5.35 -5.38
CA ALA A 144 4.39 -5.76 -4.14
C ALA A 144 3.01 -5.11 -4.02
N ALA A 145 2.90 -3.79 -4.26
CA ALA A 145 1.62 -3.09 -4.23
C ALA A 145 0.65 -3.57 -5.32
N LYS A 146 1.13 -3.86 -6.53
CA LYS A 146 0.27 -4.43 -7.59
C LYS A 146 -0.21 -5.84 -7.24
N ILE A 147 0.59 -6.64 -6.53
CA ILE A 147 0.20 -7.97 -6.04
C ILE A 147 -0.89 -7.86 -4.97
N ASP A 148 -0.85 -6.84 -4.12
CA ASP A 148 -1.87 -6.62 -3.08
C ASP A 148 -3.27 -6.40 -3.68
N ASP A 149 -3.36 -5.83 -4.89
CA ASP A 149 -4.61 -5.61 -5.61
C ASP A 149 -5.22 -6.92 -6.17
N ILE A 150 -4.49 -8.05 -6.10
CA ILE A 150 -5.01 -9.35 -6.52
C ILE A 150 -6.08 -9.81 -5.53
N LYS A 151 -7.27 -10.08 -6.04
CA LYS A 151 -8.33 -10.73 -5.26
C LYS A 151 -7.88 -12.12 -4.80
N THR A 152 -7.76 -12.32 -3.49
CA THR A 152 -7.40 -13.61 -2.87
C THR A 152 -8.54 -14.26 -2.08
N SER A 153 -9.66 -13.56 -1.89
CA SER A 153 -10.79 -13.99 -1.05
C SER A 153 -11.41 -15.33 -1.45
N ASP A 154 -11.33 -15.70 -2.72
CA ASP A 154 -11.85 -16.96 -3.27
C ASP A 154 -10.88 -18.15 -3.09
N LEU A 155 -9.60 -17.86 -2.79
CA LEU A 155 -8.51 -18.81 -2.67
C LEU A 155 -8.20 -19.19 -1.21
N VAL A 156 -8.59 -18.34 -0.25
CA VAL A 156 -8.35 -18.57 1.18
C VAL A 156 -9.39 -19.54 1.80
N PRO A 157 -9.06 -20.20 2.92
CA PRO A 157 -10.02 -21.05 3.63
C PRO A 157 -11.27 -20.27 4.04
N ARG A 158 -12.46 -20.84 3.79
CA ARG A 158 -13.71 -20.25 4.29
C ARG A 158 -13.77 -20.36 5.82
N LYS A 159 -13.94 -19.23 6.50
CA LYS A 159 -14.26 -19.24 7.94
C LYS A 159 -15.64 -19.90 8.10
N ARG A 160 -15.71 -20.99 8.85
CA ARG A 160 -17.01 -21.54 9.28
C ARG A 160 -17.58 -20.56 10.30
N VAL A 161 -18.64 -19.85 9.92
CA VAL A 161 -19.45 -19.12 10.89
C VAL A 161 -20.39 -20.15 11.48
N TRP A 162 -20.20 -20.47 12.76
CA TRP A 162 -21.17 -21.25 13.52
C TRP A 162 -22.26 -20.25 13.93
N ALA A 163 -23.49 -20.50 13.50
CA ALA A 163 -24.69 -19.77 13.88
C ALA A 163 -25.58 -20.69 14.73
#